data_AF-A0A6P0TFJ5-F1
#
_entry.id   AF-A0A6P0TFJ5-F1
#
_cell.length_a   1.000
_cell.length_b   1.000
_cell.length_c   1.000
_cell.angle_alpha   90.00
_cell.angle_beta   90.00
_cell.angle_gamma   90.00
#
_symmetry.space_group_name_H-M   'P 1'
#
loop_
_entity.id
_entity.type
_entity.pdbx_description
1 polymer ?
#
loop_
_entity_poly.entity_id
_entity_poly.type
_entity_poly.pdbx_seq_one_letter_code
_entity_poly.pdbx_strand_id
1 'polypeptide(L)'
;MNHEDTITLNAFLTALSRLETPLPVELQEQLNAIAQDFPDSIRKLPRLVDQYEPLEEQYDIALDAIAAHEGERFKFAAPPAS
;
A
#
# COMPACT_ATOMS: atom_id res chain seq x y z
N MET A 1 -11.54 2.29 9.38
CA MET A 1 -10.78 1.65 8.28
C MET A 1 -11.29 0.25 8.09
N ASN A 2 -11.58 -0.13 6.85
CA ASN A 2 -11.88 -1.50 6.48
C ASN A 2 -10.59 -2.27 6.13
N HIS A 3 -10.72 -3.54 5.75
CA HIS A 3 -9.59 -4.39 5.33
C HIS A 3 -8.85 -3.79 4.13
N GLU A 4 -9.58 -3.30 3.13
CA GLU A 4 -9.01 -2.68 1.92
C GLU A 4 -8.19 -1.44 2.24
N ASP A 5 -8.69 -0.53 3.09
CA ASP A 5 -7.97 0.67 3.52
C ASP A 5 -6.65 0.27 4.22
N THR A 6 -6.65 -0.85 4.96
CA THR A 6 -5.46 -1.36 5.65
C THR A 6 -4.44 -1.93 4.67
N ILE A 7 -4.89 -2.66 3.64
CA ILE A 7 -4.03 -3.13 2.55
C ILE A 7 -3.41 -1.94 1.82
N THR A 8 -4.24 -0.97 1.42
CA THR A 8 -3.78 0.26 0.75
C THR A 8 -2.73 0.99 1.56
N LEU A 9 -2.97 1.19 2.87
CA LEU A 9 -2.02 1.88 3.72
C LEU A 9 -0.70 1.10 3.86
N ASN A 10 -0.77 -0.21 4.09
CA ASN A 10 0.43 -1.05 4.26
C ASN A 10 1.26 -1.13 2.98
N ALA A 11 0.62 -1.27 1.83
CA ALA A 11 1.28 -1.26 0.54
C ALA A 11 1.98 0.09 0.30
N PHE A 12 1.27 1.19 0.57
CA PHE A 12 1.81 2.54 0.43
C PHE A 12 3.03 2.80 1.34
N LEU A 13 2.94 2.46 2.62
CA LEU A 13 4.05 2.62 3.56
C LEU A 13 5.25 1.73 3.19
N THR A 14 5.00 0.53 2.70
CA THR A 14 6.04 -0.37 2.21
C THR A 14 6.73 0.23 0.99
N ALA A 15 5.95 0.77 0.04
CA ALA A 15 6.50 1.42 -1.15
C ALA A 15 7.38 2.62 -0.79
N LEU A 16 6.89 3.49 0.11
CA LEU A 16 7.67 4.62 0.65
C LEU A 16 8.97 4.19 1.32
N SER A 17 8.97 3.07 2.04
CA SER A 17 10.18 2.57 2.71
C SER A 17 11.24 2.02 1.75
N ARG A 18 10.82 1.64 0.53
CA ARG A 18 11.68 1.04 -0.51
C ARG A 18 12.15 2.04 -1.55
N LEU A 19 11.58 3.24 -1.57
CA LEU A 19 11.99 4.32 -2.45
C LEU A 19 13.43 4.73 -2.17
N GLU A 20 14.28 4.58 -3.18
CA GLU A 20 15.68 5.00 -3.12
C GLU A 20 15.84 6.52 -3.35
N THR A 21 14.82 7.14 -3.95
CA THR A 21 14.75 8.57 -4.19
C THR A 21 13.72 9.23 -3.27
N PRO A 22 13.98 10.46 -2.79
CA PRO A 22 12.98 11.19 -2.03
C PRO A 22 11.78 11.51 -2.92
N LEU A 23 10.60 11.58 -2.29
CA LEU A 23 9.39 12.09 -2.93
C LEU A 23 9.63 13.52 -3.47
N PRO A 24 9.16 13.83 -4.69
CA PRO A 24 9.01 15.20 -5.15
C PRO A 24 8.23 16.06 -4.15
N VAL A 25 8.60 17.34 -4.02
CA VAL A 25 8.01 18.26 -3.04
C VAL A 25 6.49 18.35 -3.21
N GLU A 26 6.01 18.41 -4.45
CA GLU A 26 4.58 18.48 -4.77
C GLU A 26 3.81 17.25 -4.27
N LEU A 27 4.41 16.07 -4.34
CA LEU A 27 3.80 14.82 -3.85
C LEU A 27 3.89 14.72 -2.33
N GLN A 28 4.97 15.25 -1.74
CA GLN A 28 5.07 15.34 -0.29
C GLN A 28 4.01 16.28 0.30
N GLU A 29 3.73 17.41 -0.35
CA GLU A 29 2.63 18.32 0.03
C GLU A 29 1.26 17.65 -0.10
N GLN A 30 1.01 16.94 -1.20
CA GLN A 30 -0.22 16.16 -1.38
C GLN A 30 -0.38 15.09 -0.30
N LEU A 31 0.70 14.37 0.02
CA LEU A 31 0.70 13.36 1.09
C LEU A 31 0.38 13.99 2.45
N ASN A 32 0.98 15.13 2.76
CA ASN A 32 0.71 15.87 3.98
C ASN A 32 -0.76 16.33 4.06
N ALA A 33 -1.34 16.77 2.94
CA ALA A 33 -2.75 17.13 2.86
C ALA A 33 -3.68 15.92 3.08
N ILE A 34 -3.34 14.76 2.51
CA ILE A 34 -4.06 13.50 2.78
C ILE A 34 -3.98 13.17 4.26
N ALA A 35 -2.81 13.32 4.90
CA ALA A 35 -2.62 13.00 6.31
C ALA A 35 -3.44 13.88 7.28
N GLN A 36 -3.84 15.10 6.89
CA GLN A 36 -4.71 15.96 7.71
C GLN A 36 -6.10 15.35 7.95
N ASP A 37 -6.62 14.62 6.97
CA ASP A 37 -7.94 13.99 7.00
C ASP A 37 -7.86 12.47 7.29
N PHE A 38 -6.76 12.02 7.91
CA PHE A 38 -6.55 10.60 8.21
C PHE A 38 -7.49 10.14 9.33
N PRO A 39 -8.13 8.95 9.22
CA PRO A 39 -7.96 7.91 8.21
C PRO A 39 -8.95 7.95 7.02
N ASP A 40 -9.90 8.89 6.98
CA ASP A 40 -10.95 8.93 5.96
C ASP A 40 -10.40 9.16 4.53
N SER A 41 -9.21 9.72 4.43
CA SER A 41 -8.52 10.06 3.19
C SER A 41 -7.65 8.95 2.59
N ILE A 42 -7.53 7.77 3.21
CA ILE A 42 -6.63 6.69 2.78
C ILE A 42 -6.89 6.22 1.34
N ARG A 43 -8.15 6.25 0.92
CA ARG A 43 -8.56 5.91 -0.46
C ARG A 43 -8.01 6.86 -1.51
N LYS A 44 -7.42 7.99 -1.11
CA LYS A 44 -6.74 8.94 -1.99
C LYS A 44 -5.27 8.55 -2.24
N LEU A 45 -4.68 7.65 -1.45
CA LEU A 45 -3.27 7.24 -1.59
C LEU A 45 -2.96 6.59 -2.95
N PRO A 46 -3.80 5.70 -3.53
CA PRO A 46 -3.51 5.13 -4.85
C PRO A 46 -3.36 6.21 -5.93
N ARG A 47 -4.18 7.25 -5.89
CA ARG A 47 -4.06 8.39 -6.82
C ARG A 47 -2.75 9.16 -6.66
N LEU A 48 -2.16 9.17 -5.46
CA LEU A 48 -0.84 9.78 -5.25
C LEU A 48 0.27 8.89 -5.84
N VAL A 49 0.12 7.58 -5.71
CA VAL A 49 1.02 6.58 -6.27
C VAL A 49 1.10 6.71 -7.79
N ASP A 50 -0.04 6.79 -8.47
CA ASP A 50 -0.15 6.91 -9.94
C ASP A 50 0.54 8.16 -10.53
N GLN A 51 0.94 9.12 -9.69
CA GLN A 51 1.62 10.35 -10.12
C GLN A 51 3.14 10.21 -10.16
N TYR A 52 3.70 9.10 -9.69
CA TYR A 52 5.15 8.90 -9.61
C TYR A 52 5.53 7.44 -9.83
N GLU A 53 5.98 7.14 -11.05
CA GLU A 53 6.35 5.80 -11.51
C GLU A 53 7.23 5.02 -10.51
N PRO A 54 8.29 5.59 -9.89
CA PRO A 54 9.08 4.83 -8.90
C PRO A 54 8.30 4.42 -7.64
N LEU A 55 7.29 5.20 -7.25
CA LEU A 55 6.40 4.86 -6.15
C LEU A 55 5.36 3.83 -6.57
N GLU A 56 4.83 3.94 -7.79
CA GLU A 56 3.90 2.99 -8.40
C GLU A 56 4.49 1.59 -8.48
N GLU A 57 5.69 1.44 -9.03
CA GLU A 57 6.38 0.15 -9.11
C GLU A 57 6.53 -0.50 -7.73
N GLN A 58 6.96 0.26 -6.71
CA GLN A 58 7.12 -0.29 -5.36
C GLN A 58 5.79 -0.60 -4.68
N TYR A 59 4.73 0.14 -5.01
CA TYR A 59 3.38 -0.07 -4.49
C TYR A 59 2.76 -1.35 -5.04
N ASP A 60 2.87 -1.61 -6.34
CA ASP A 60 2.37 -2.83 -6.96
C ASP A 60 3.10 -4.08 -6.43
N ILE A 61 4.43 -4.01 -6.30
CA ILE A 61 5.23 -5.08 -5.68
C ILE A 61 4.75 -5.34 -4.24
N ALA A 62 4.39 -4.29 -3.49
CA ALA A 62 3.89 -4.44 -2.13
C ALA A 62 2.48 -5.06 -2.10
N LEU A 63 1.59 -4.69 -3.03
CA LEU A 63 0.27 -5.30 -3.16
C LEU A 63 0.37 -6.80 -3.47
N ASP A 64 1.22 -7.17 -4.43
CA ASP A 64 1.45 -8.57 -4.80
C ASP A 64 1.99 -9.39 -3.62
N ALA A 65 2.91 -8.82 -2.85
CA ALA A 65 3.47 -9.47 -1.66
C ALA A 65 2.41 -9.69 -0.56
N ILE A 66 1.52 -8.71 -0.33
CA ILE A 66 0.41 -8.84 0.63
C ILE A 66 -0.56 -9.93 0.16
N ALA A 67 -0.95 -9.90 -1.11
CA ALA A 67 -1.86 -10.89 -1.69
C ALA A 67 -1.28 -12.31 -1.65
N ALA A 68 0.01 -12.47 -1.91
CA ALA A 68 0.70 -13.75 -1.80
C ALA A 68 0.64 -14.31 -0.37
N HIS A 69 0.94 -13.48 0.65
CA HIS A 69 0.88 -13.91 2.05
C HIS A 69 -0.53 -14.24 2.54
N GLU A 70 -1.55 -13.50 2.10
CA GLU A 70 -2.94 -13.85 2.39
C GLU A 70 -3.30 -15.19 1.71
N GLY A 71 -2.95 -15.39 0.45
CA GLY A 71 -3.15 -16.65 -0.27
C GLY A 71 -2.42 -17.84 0.36
N GLU A 72 -1.21 -17.64 0.88
CA GLU A 72 -0.46 -18.65 1.62
C GLU A 72 -1.15 -19.01 2.95
N ARG A 73 -1.65 -18.03 3.71
CA ARG A 73 -2.42 -18.29 4.95
C ARG A 73 -3.62 -19.20 4.69
N PHE A 74 -4.30 -19.07 3.55
CA PHE A 74 -5.42 -19.95 3.19
C PHE A 74 -4.98 -21.36 2.76
N LYS A 75 -3.78 -21.53 2.18
CA LYS A 75 -3.25 -22.86 1.79
C LYS A 75 -2.92 -23.74 2.99
N PHE A 76 -2.54 -23.16 4.13
CA PHE A 76 -2.24 -23.92 5.36
C PHE A 76 -3.46 -24.18 6.25
N ALA A 77 -4.65 -23.66 5.89
CA ALA A 77 -5.88 -23.81 6.66
C ALA A 77 -6.72 -25.04 6.26
N ALA A 78 -6.33 -25.78 5.23
CA ALA A 78 -6.99 -27.04 4.89
C ALA A 78 -6.62 -28.13 5.93
N PRO A 79 -7.58 -28.74 6.65
CA PRO A 79 -7.26 -29.79 7.61
C PRO A 79 -6.73 -31.01 6.86
N PRO A 80 -5.79 -31.78 7.44
CA PRO A 80 -5.39 -33.05 6.85
C PRO A 80 -6.62 -33.96 6.78
N ALA A 81 -6.99 -34.37 5.56
CA ALA A 81 -8.01 -35.39 5.35
C ALA A 81 -7.56 -36.66 6.11
N SER A 82 -8.37 -37.08 7.08
CA SER A 82 -8.18 -38.32 7.86
C SER A 82 -8.58 -39.55 7.04
#